data_AF-A0A1I0QU05-F1
#
_entry.id   AF-A0A1I0QU05-F1
#
_cell.length_a   1.000
_cell.length_b   1.000
_cell.length_c   1.000
_cell.angle_alpha   90.00
_cell.angle_beta   90.00
_cell.angle_gamma   90.00
#
_symmetry.space_group_name_H-M   'P 1'
#
loop_
_entity.id
_entity.type
_entity.pdbx_description
1 polymer ?
#
loop_
_entity_poly.entity_id
_entity_poly.type
_entity_poly.pdbx_seq_one_letter_code
_entity_poly.pdbx_strand_id
1 'polypeptide(L)'
;MADDTKWGIAHVHASFNNTIMTVTDETGAETLAKSSGGSVVKQNRDEASPYAAMQMAEKLAEEVLDQGIEKVHVRVRGPGGNLQRSPGPGAQAAIRALARAGLEIGRIEDVTPIPHDGTRPPKNSGY
;
A
#
# COMPACT_ATOMS: atom_id res chain seq x y z
N MET A 1 -29.96 -7.32 12.05
CA MET A 1 -28.96 -8.21 11.44
C MET A 1 -27.71 -7.37 11.32
N ALA A 2 -26.65 -7.71 12.06
CA ALA A 2 -25.36 -7.09 11.77
C ALA A 2 -24.97 -7.59 10.39
N ASP A 3 -24.81 -6.68 9.42
CA ASP A 3 -24.11 -7.03 8.19
C ASP A 3 -22.75 -7.57 8.60
N ASP A 4 -22.54 -8.87 8.40
CA ASP A 4 -21.28 -9.56 8.66
C ASP A 4 -20.29 -9.17 7.55
N THR A 5 -20.00 -7.87 7.45
CA THR A 5 -19.11 -7.36 6.42
C THR A 5 -17.68 -7.69 6.83
N LYS A 6 -17.04 -8.57 6.06
CA LYS A 6 -15.65 -8.95 6.26
C LYS A 6 -14.74 -7.76 5.98
N TRP A 7 -13.85 -7.48 6.92
CA TRP A 7 -12.81 -6.47 6.77
C TRP A 7 -11.51 -7.11 6.28
N GLY A 8 -10.77 -6.38 5.47
CA GLY A 8 -9.38 -6.69 5.11
C GLY A 8 -8.43 -5.57 5.52
N ILE A 9 -7.14 -5.80 5.35
CA ILE A 9 -6.10 -4.79 5.57
C ILE A 9 -5.32 -4.59 4.27
N ALA A 10 -5.38 -3.37 3.73
CA ALA A 10 -4.58 -2.93 2.60
C ALA A 10 -3.26 -2.31 3.10
N HIS A 11 -2.16 -3.06 2.96
CA HIS A 11 -0.81 -2.59 3.25
C HIS A 11 -0.25 -1.90 2.00
N VAL A 12 0.01 -0.60 2.11
CA VAL A 12 0.56 0.24 1.05
C VAL A 12 1.99 0.62 1.41
N HIS A 13 2.96 -0.12 0.89
CA HIS A 13 4.37 0.20 1.05
C HIS A 13 4.83 1.13 -0.08
N ALA A 14 4.97 2.42 0.22
CA ALA A 14 5.32 3.45 -0.74
C ALA A 14 6.75 3.95 -0.51
N SER A 15 7.67 3.55 -1.37
CA SER A 15 9.01 4.13 -1.46
C SER A 15 9.11 5.07 -2.66
N PHE A 16 10.24 5.75 -2.82
CA PHE A 16 10.49 6.61 -3.98
C PHE A 16 10.97 5.86 -5.21
N ASN A 17 11.27 4.57 -5.09
CA ASN A 17 11.69 3.72 -6.20
C ASN A 17 10.54 2.83 -6.69
N ASN A 18 9.66 2.40 -5.78
CA ASN A 18 8.54 1.52 -6.11
C ASN A 18 7.42 1.64 -5.06
N THR A 19 6.19 1.38 -5.47
CA THR A 19 5.03 1.19 -4.60
C THR A 19 4.59 -0.27 -4.64
N ILE A 20 4.41 -0.88 -3.48
CA ILE A 20 3.96 -2.26 -3.33
C ILE A 20 2.67 -2.24 -2.52
N MET A 21 1.64 -2.91 -3.02
CA MET A 21 0.36 -3.06 -2.34
C MET A 21 0.07 -4.52 -2.07
N THR A 22 -0.42 -4.82 -0.88
CA THR A 22 -0.79 -6.15 -0.46
C THR A 22 -2.03 -6.06 0.39
N VAL A 23 -3.08 -6.80 0.01
CA VAL A 23 -4.29 -6.92 0.83
C VAL A 23 -4.27 -8.28 1.52
N THR A 24 -4.51 -8.24 2.83
CA THR A 24 -4.58 -9.41 3.70
C THR A 24 -5.92 -9.46 4.40
N ASP A 25 -6.18 -10.58 5.06
CA ASP A 25 -7.21 -10.69 6.09
C ASP A 25 -6.90 -9.78 7.31
N GLU A 26 -7.82 -9.71 8.27
CA GLU A 26 -7.65 -8.88 9.49
C GLU A 26 -6.48 -9.32 10.38
N THR A 27 -6.13 -10.61 10.38
CA THR A 27 -4.97 -11.09 11.15
C THR A 27 -3.65 -10.69 10.49
N GLY A 28 -3.67 -10.47 9.17
CA GLY A 28 -2.48 -10.19 8.37
C GLY A 28 -1.67 -11.44 8.01
N ALA A 29 -2.19 -12.63 8.29
CA ALA A 29 -1.49 -13.89 8.03
C ALA A 29 -1.75 -14.43 6.61
N GLU A 30 -2.94 -14.19 6.07
CA GLU A 30 -3.34 -14.67 4.74
C GLU A 30 -3.34 -13.52 3.73
N THR A 31 -2.65 -13.72 2.60
CA THR A 31 -2.59 -12.73 1.52
C THR A 31 -3.67 -13.04 0.49
N LEU A 32 -4.53 -12.06 0.23
CA LEU A 32 -5.65 -12.17 -0.70
C LEU A 32 -5.25 -11.72 -2.10
N ALA A 33 -4.58 -10.57 -2.18
CA ALA A 33 -4.10 -10.01 -3.44
C ALA A 33 -2.82 -9.20 -3.22
N LYS A 34 -1.97 -9.12 -4.26
CA LYS A 34 -0.75 -8.32 -4.21
C LYS A 34 -0.40 -7.76 -5.58
N SER A 35 0.12 -6.55 -5.60
CA SER A 35 0.58 -5.87 -6.82
C SER A 35 1.77 -4.96 -6.51
N SER A 36 2.60 -4.71 -7.53
CA SER A 36 3.77 -3.85 -7.42
C SER A 36 3.94 -2.97 -8.66
N GLY A 37 4.61 -1.82 -8.52
CA GLY A 37 4.79 -0.88 -9.62
C GLY A 37 5.39 -1.55 -10.85
N GLY A 38 6.46 -2.31 -10.66
CA GLY A 38 7.14 -3.06 -11.73
C GLY A 38 6.31 -4.20 -12.37
N SER A 39 5.19 -4.62 -11.75
CA SER A 39 4.27 -5.58 -12.38
C SER A 39 3.29 -4.93 -13.35
N VAL A 40 3.10 -3.61 -13.24
CA VAL A 40 2.12 -2.83 -14.01
C VAL A 40 2.81 -1.97 -15.07
N VAL A 41 3.98 -1.40 -14.74
CA VAL A 41 4.78 -0.61 -15.68
C VAL A 41 6.03 -1.37 -16.11
N LYS A 42 6.50 -1.09 -17.33
CA LYS A 42 7.69 -1.74 -17.91
C LYS A 42 9.01 -0.98 -17.63
N GLN A 43 8.91 0.28 -17.21
CA GLN A 43 10.08 1.14 -17.00
C GLN A 43 10.30 1.36 -15.51
N ASN A 44 11.52 1.08 -15.04
CA ASN A 44 11.89 1.18 -13.63
C ASN A 44 11.63 2.58 -13.03
N ARG A 45 11.83 3.63 -13.83
CA ARG A 45 11.60 5.03 -13.39
C ARG A 45 10.13 5.34 -13.08
N ASP A 46 9.21 4.56 -13.62
CA ASP A 46 7.76 4.78 -13.48
C ASP A 46 7.16 3.94 -12.34
N GLU A 47 7.93 3.07 -11.68
CA GLU A 47 7.43 2.14 -10.66
C GLU A 47 6.90 2.83 -9.39
N ALA A 48 7.49 3.96 -9.00
CA ALA A 48 6.99 4.78 -7.90
C ALA A 48 5.90 5.77 -8.32
N SER A 49 5.58 5.86 -9.61
CA SER A 49 4.70 6.89 -10.12
C SER A 49 3.27 6.76 -9.54
N PRO A 50 2.57 7.90 -9.33
CA PRO A 50 1.15 7.88 -8.98
C PRO A 50 0.30 7.11 -9.99
N TYR A 51 0.69 7.13 -11.27
CA TYR A 51 0.01 6.41 -12.34
C TYR A 51 0.07 4.89 -12.13
N ALA A 52 1.26 4.35 -11.86
CA ALA A 52 1.43 2.95 -11.53
C ALA A 52 0.58 2.56 -10.31
N ALA A 53 0.57 3.41 -9.27
CA ALA A 53 -0.23 3.16 -8.06
C ALA A 53 -1.74 3.10 -8.32
N MET A 54 -2.28 3.93 -9.21
CA MET A 54 -3.70 3.87 -9.56
C MET A 54 -4.06 2.56 -10.27
N GLN A 55 -3.29 2.18 -11.28
CA GLN A 55 -3.53 0.95 -12.03
C GLN A 55 -3.36 -0.31 -11.17
N MET A 56 -2.38 -0.30 -10.26
CA MET A 56 -2.22 -1.39 -9.30
C MET A 56 -3.44 -1.53 -8.39
N ALA A 57 -3.99 -0.42 -7.90
CA ALA A 57 -5.11 -0.42 -6.97
C ALA A 57 -6.40 -0.93 -7.62
N GLU A 58 -6.64 -0.59 -8.89
CA GLU A 58 -7.79 -1.10 -9.66
C GLU A 58 -7.76 -2.63 -9.77
N LYS A 59 -6.63 -3.18 -10.23
CA LYS A 59 -6.43 -4.63 -10.34
C LYS A 59 -6.59 -5.34 -8.99
N LEU A 60 -6.02 -4.75 -7.94
CA LEU A 60 -6.04 -5.35 -6.61
C LEU A 60 -7.43 -5.29 -5.99
N ALA A 61 -8.20 -4.22 -6.23
CA ALA A 61 -9.58 -4.12 -5.78
C ALA A 61 -10.48 -5.15 -6.48
N GLU A 62 -10.32 -5.38 -7.79
CA GLU A 62 -11.05 -6.42 -8.52
C GLU A 62 -10.82 -7.80 -7.89
N GLU A 63 -9.56 -8.20 -7.68
CA GLU A 63 -9.21 -9.49 -7.06
C GLU A 63 -9.77 -9.65 -5.63
N VAL A 64 -9.86 -8.56 -4.86
CA VAL A 64 -10.33 -8.57 -3.47
C VAL A 64 -11.86 -8.59 -3.38
N LEU A 65 -12.54 -7.87 -4.28
CA LEU A 65 -14.00 -7.87 -4.39
C LEU A 65 -14.51 -9.26 -4.84
N ASP A 66 -13.82 -9.91 -5.78
CA ASP A 66 -14.13 -11.28 -6.20
C ASP A 66 -14.01 -12.30 -5.05
N GLN A 67 -13.17 -12.02 -4.06
CA GLN A 67 -13.01 -12.82 -2.85
C GLN A 67 -14.03 -12.47 -1.73
N GLY A 68 -14.91 -11.50 -1.98
CA GLY A 68 -16.00 -11.11 -1.07
C GLY A 68 -15.57 -10.17 0.06
N ILE A 69 -14.47 -9.43 -0.10
CA ILE A 69 -14.09 -8.36 0.83
C ILE A 69 -14.41 -7.01 0.22
N GLU A 70 -15.33 -6.30 0.85
CA GLU A 70 -15.80 -4.99 0.38
C GLU A 70 -15.19 -3.84 1.20
N LYS A 71 -14.72 -4.11 2.43
CA LYS A 71 -14.23 -3.10 3.36
C LYS A 71 -12.77 -3.33 3.71
N VAL A 72 -11.95 -2.29 3.66
CA VAL A 72 -10.52 -2.40 3.99
C VAL A 72 -10.06 -1.29 4.93
N HIS A 73 -9.22 -1.67 5.89
CA HIS A 73 -8.38 -0.72 6.62
C HIS A 73 -7.07 -0.50 5.85
N VAL A 74 -6.63 0.75 5.73
CA VAL A 74 -5.41 1.07 5.00
C VAL A 74 -4.27 1.32 5.98
N ARG A 75 -3.15 0.61 5.76
CA ARG A 75 -1.89 0.83 6.46
C ARG A 75 -0.85 1.33 5.47
N VAL A 76 -0.50 2.61 5.57
CA VAL A 76 0.53 3.23 4.74
C VAL A 76 1.87 3.05 5.42
N ARG A 77 2.89 2.63 4.66
CA ARG A 77 4.25 2.41 5.16
C ARG A 77 5.27 3.03 4.21
N GLY A 78 6.04 3.99 4.71
CA GLY A 78 7.28 4.43 4.08
C GLY A 78 8.46 3.48 4.38
N PRO A 79 9.64 3.72 3.79
CA PRO A 79 10.84 2.92 4.05
C PRO A 79 11.21 2.84 5.54
N GLY A 80 11.22 3.99 6.22
CA GLY A 80 11.44 4.12 7.66
C GLY A 80 12.82 3.65 8.15
N GLY A 81 12.95 3.44 9.46
CA GLY A 81 14.22 3.05 10.09
C GLY A 81 15.28 4.15 9.98
N ASN A 82 16.45 3.80 9.41
CA ASN A 82 17.52 4.75 9.09
C ASN A 82 17.40 5.34 7.67
N LEU A 83 16.30 5.07 6.96
CA LEU A 83 15.97 5.65 5.66
C LEU A 83 14.90 6.73 5.81
N GLN A 84 14.38 7.22 4.68
CA GLN A 84 13.33 8.23 4.66
C GLN A 84 12.06 7.73 5.34
N ARG A 85 11.46 8.62 6.15
CA ARG A 85 10.20 8.36 6.86
C ARG A 85 8.98 8.80 6.06
N SER A 86 9.14 9.80 5.18
CA SER A 86 8.05 10.19 4.28
C SER A 86 7.71 9.05 3.33
N PRO A 87 6.41 8.70 3.17
CA PRO A 87 5.99 7.78 2.13
C PRO A 87 6.24 8.39 0.75
N GLY A 88 6.50 7.52 -0.23
CA GLY A 88 6.71 7.90 -1.62
C GLY A 88 5.45 8.42 -2.33
N PRO A 89 5.60 8.93 -3.56
CA PRO A 89 4.53 9.60 -4.30
C PRO A 89 3.31 8.71 -4.60
N GLY A 90 3.47 7.38 -4.63
CA GLY A 90 2.38 6.44 -4.86
C GLY A 90 1.39 6.29 -3.70
N ALA A 91 1.70 6.73 -2.48
CA ALA A 91 0.86 6.47 -1.29
C ALA A 91 -0.54 7.09 -1.39
N GLN A 92 -0.61 8.41 -1.64
CA GLN A 92 -1.89 9.11 -1.73
C GLN A 92 -2.71 8.68 -2.96
N ALA A 93 -2.02 8.34 -4.06
CA ALA A 93 -2.66 7.84 -5.27
C ALA A 93 -3.32 6.47 -5.04
N ALA A 94 -2.63 5.56 -4.35
CA ALA A 94 -3.15 4.25 -3.97
C ALA A 94 -4.44 4.36 -3.14
N ILE A 95 -4.44 5.16 -2.07
CA ILE A 95 -5.61 5.34 -1.19
C ILE A 95 -6.82 5.82 -2.00
N ARG A 96 -6.63 6.84 -2.83
CA ARG A 96 -7.69 7.40 -3.67
C ARG A 96 -8.19 6.40 -4.70
N ALA A 97 -7.30 5.62 -5.27
CA ALA A 97 -7.65 4.63 -6.29
C ALA A 97 -8.41 3.43 -5.69
N LEU A 98 -8.00 2.93 -4.52
CA LEU A 98 -8.73 1.87 -3.80
C LEU A 98 -10.17 2.30 -3.50
N ALA A 99 -10.36 3.53 -3.03
CA ALA A 99 -11.69 4.08 -2.78
C ALA A 99 -12.54 4.21 -4.07
N ARG A 100 -11.92 4.61 -5.19
CA ARG A 100 -12.60 4.71 -6.49
C ARG A 100 -12.93 3.36 -7.11
N ALA A 101 -12.13 2.34 -6.82
CA ALA A 101 -12.29 0.99 -7.33
C ALA A 101 -13.38 0.18 -6.60
N GLY A 102 -14.07 0.78 -5.63
CA GLY A 102 -15.25 0.20 -4.98
C GLY A 102 -15.02 -0.36 -3.59
N LEU A 103 -13.79 -0.30 -3.06
CA LEU A 103 -13.52 -0.69 -1.67
C LEU A 103 -13.91 0.42 -0.70
N GLU A 104 -14.66 0.08 0.34
CA GLU A 104 -14.98 0.99 1.43
C GLU A 104 -13.77 1.14 2.36
N ILE A 105 -13.22 2.36 2.42
CA ILE A 105 -12.06 2.68 3.24
C ILE A 105 -12.50 2.96 4.67
N GLY A 106 -12.01 2.15 5.61
CA GLY A 106 -12.17 2.39 7.04
C GLY A 106 -11.05 3.27 7.60
N ARG A 107 -10.29 2.72 8.56
CA ARG A 107 -9.17 3.42 9.20
C ARG A 107 -7.99 3.55 8.25
N ILE A 108 -7.33 4.70 8.30
CA ILE A 108 -6.07 4.95 7.61
C ILE A 108 -5.01 5.19 8.67
N GLU A 109 -3.97 4.37 8.69
CA GLU A 109 -2.88 4.42 9.67
C GLU A 109 -1.54 4.54 8.95
N ASP A 110 -0.65 5.41 9.46
CA ASP A 110 0.76 5.41 9.08
C ASP A 110 1.52 4.45 10.00
N VAL A 111 2.01 3.35 9.43
CA VAL A 111 2.77 2.30 10.10
C VAL A 111 4.25 2.31 9.70
N THR A 112 4.76 3.48 9.26
CA THR A 112 6.17 3.66 8.97
C THR A 112 7.02 3.37 10.22
N PRO A 113 8.02 2.49 10.16
CA PRO A 113 8.79 2.12 11.34
C PRO A 113 9.66 3.29 11.81
N ILE A 114 9.42 3.75 13.04
CA ILE A 114 10.18 4.81 13.70
C ILE A 114 11.05 4.16 14.79
N PRO A 115 12.38 4.15 14.63
CA PRO A 115 13.28 3.58 15.62
C PRO A 115 13.38 4.47 16.87
N HIS A 116 13.39 3.86 18.07
CA HIS A 116 13.72 4.57 19.32
C HIS A 116 15.19 5.00 19.35
N ASP A 117 16.07 4.15 18.83
CA ASP A 117 17.47 4.45 18.49
C ASP A 117 17.81 3.83 17.12
N GLY A 118 18.65 4.51 16.35
CA GLY A 118 18.87 4.23 14.93
C GLY A 118 20.29 3.78 14.61
N THR A 119 20.43 2.92 13.60
CA THR A 119 21.74 2.66 12.99
C THR A 119 22.16 3.83 12.10
N ARG A 120 23.47 3.94 11.82
CA ARG A 120 23.99 4.98 10.93
C ARG A 120 23.30 4.91 9.56
N PRO A 121 22.75 6.02 9.03
CA PRO A 121 22.15 6.04 7.70
C PRO A 121 23.23 5.85 6.61
N PRO A 122 22.88 5.25 5.46
CA PRO A 122 23.80 5.10 4.35
C PRO A 122 24.24 6.46 3.81
N LYS A 123 25.45 6.53 3.27
CA LYS A 123 25.97 7.74 2.63
C LYS A 123 25.06 8.08 1.43
N ASN A 124 24.57 9.31 1.36
CA ASN A 124 23.61 9.77 0.36
C ASN A 124 22.23 9.07 0.44
N SER A 125 21.70 8.87 1.65
CA SER A 125 20.34 8.34 1.86
C SER A 125 19.22 9.31 1.48
N GLY A 126 19.55 10.53 1.06
CA GLY A 126 18.60 11.49 0.50
C GLY A 126 18.51 11.30 -1.02
N TYR A 127 17.28 11.21 -1.51
CA TYR A 127 16.96 11.21 -2.94
C TYR A 127 17.61 12.38 -3.68
#